data_AF-A0A442MKT1-F1
#
_entry.id   AF-A0A442MKT1-F1
#
_cell.length_a   1.000
_cell.length_b   1.000
_cell.length_c   1.000
_cell.angle_alpha   90.00
_cell.angle_beta   90.00
_cell.angle_gamma   90.00
#
_symmetry.space_group_name_H-M   'P 1'
#
loop_
_entity.id
_entity.type
_entity.pdbx_description
1 polymer ?
#
loop_
_entity_poly.entity_id
_entity_poly.type
_entity_poly.pdbx_seq_one_letter_code
_entity_poly.pdbx_strand_id
1 'polypeptide(L)' 'MSFKITYEPLNRIAGVQPQMVEKESARDAWIAVDALMKSEERVTISEDGQPMTWQELRDRARGSAN' A
#
# COMPACT_ATOMS: atom_id res chain seq x y z
N MET A 1 3.50 5.00 14.03
CA MET A 1 3.73 4.90 12.58
C MET A 1 3.08 3.64 12.09
N SER A 2 1.89 3.76 11.53
CA SER A 2 1.25 2.67 10.79
C SER A 2 1.00 3.10 9.35
N PHE A 3 1.29 2.18 8.44
CA PHE A 3 1.01 2.29 7.01
C PHE A 3 -0.33 1.58 6.75
N LYS A 4 -1.31 2.32 6.26
CA LYS A 4 -2.58 1.77 5.78
C LYS A 4 -2.53 1.70 4.27
N ILE A 5 -2.76 0.50 3.73
CA ILE A 5 -2.81 0.25 2.30
C ILE A 5 -4.20 -0.26 1.96
N THR A 6 -4.85 0.38 1.01
CA THR A 6 -6.16 -0.04 0.49
C THR A 6 -6.03 -0.43 -0.97
N TYR A 7 -6.50 -1.63 -1.29
CA TYR A 7 -6.53 -2.22 -2.63
C TYR A 7 -7.98 -2.21 -3.14
N GLU A 8 -8.21 -1.58 -4.28
CA GLU A 8 -9.52 -1.52 -4.92
C GLU A 8 -9.41 -2.05 -6.36
N PRO A 9 -10.25 -3.02 -6.79
CA PRO A 9 -10.25 -3.48 -8.18
C PRO A 9 -10.51 -2.34 -9.17
N LEU A 10 -9.72 -2.24 -10.24
CA LEU A 10 -9.91 -1.21 -11.28
C LEU A 10 -11.25 -1.39 -12.02
N ASN A 11 -11.58 -2.65 -12.32
CA ASN A 11 -12.91 -3.01 -12.77
C ASN A 11 -13.78 -3.23 -11.53
N ARG A 12 -14.80 -2.40 -11.34
CA ARG A 12 -15.82 -2.63 -10.29
C ARG A 12 -16.55 -3.94 -10.58
N ILE A 13 -16.03 -5.03 -10.06
CA ILE A 13 -16.69 -6.33 -10.04
C ILE A 13 -17.75 -6.25 -8.96
N ALA A 14 -19.01 -6.45 -9.33
CA ALA A 14 -20.13 -6.40 -8.38
C ALA A 14 -19.89 -7.38 -7.22
N GLY A 15 -19.82 -6.85 -6.00
CA GLY A 15 -19.60 -7.63 -4.77
C GLY A 15 -18.16 -7.70 -4.27
N VAL A 16 -17.16 -7.21 -5.01
CA VAL A 16 -15.77 -7.13 -4.50
C VAL A 16 -15.61 -5.83 -3.72
N GLN A 17 -15.30 -5.96 -2.43
CA GLN A 17 -15.03 -4.82 -1.55
C GLN A 17 -13.52 -4.48 -1.56
N PRO A 18 -13.16 -3.20 -1.38
CA PRO A 18 -11.77 -2.81 -1.18
C PRO A 18 -11.18 -3.55 0.03
N GLN A 19 -9.96 -4.06 -0.13
CA GLN A 19 -9.23 -4.71 0.95
C GLN A 19 -8.30 -3.69 1.61
N MET A 20 -8.31 -3.64 2.93
CA MET A 20 -7.42 -2.77 3.70
C MET A 20 -6.47 -3.62 4.54
N VAL A 21 -5.19 -3.28 4.50
CA VAL A 21 -4.16 -3.87 5.37
C VAL A 21 -3.38 -2.78 6.08
N GLU A 22 -3.05 -3.04 7.35
CA GLU A 22 -2.19 -2.16 8.14
C GLU A 22 -0.84 -2.84 8.38
N LYS A 23 0.24 -2.05 8.29
CA LYS A 23 1.62 -2.50 8.50
C LYS A 23 2.36 -1.51 9.39
N GLU A 24 3.19 -2.03 10.28
CA GLU A 24 3.92 -1.22 11.27
C GLU A 24 5.29 -0.74 10.75
N SER A 25 5.73 -1.23 9.59
CA SER A 25 7.00 -0.85 8.99
C SER A 25 6.85 -0.48 7.51
N ALA A 26 7.67 0.47 7.05
CA ALA A 26 7.72 0.86 5.64
C ALA A 26 8.14 -0.32 4.75
N ARG A 27 8.99 -1.21 5.28
CA ARG A 27 9.47 -2.40 4.57
C ARG A 27 8.35 -3.41 4.33
N ASP A 28 7.56 -3.71 5.36
CA ASP A 28 6.45 -4.67 5.23
C ASP A 28 5.32 -4.09 4.38
N ALA A 29 5.07 -2.79 4.51
CA ALA A 29 4.16 -2.06 3.63
C ALA A 29 4.62 -2.13 2.16
N TRP A 30 5.91 -1.93 1.89
CA TRP A 30 6.46 -2.06 0.55
C TRP A 30 6.32 -3.48 -0.01
N ILE A 31 6.62 -4.52 0.79
CA ILE A 31 6.47 -5.91 0.35
C ILE A 31 5.00 -6.21 -0.02
N ALA A 32 4.04 -5.70 0.77
CA ALA A 32 2.62 -5.88 0.49
C ALA A 32 2.20 -5.18 -0.82
N VAL A 33 2.63 -3.93 -1.02
CA VAL A 33 2.35 -3.17 -2.26
C VAL A 33 3.03 -3.82 -3.47
N ASP A 34 4.29 -4.23 -3.37
CA ASP A 34 5.06 -4.83 -4.46
C ASP A 34 4.46 -6.18 -4.90
N ALA A 35 3.95 -6.98 -3.94
CA ALA A 35 3.22 -8.21 -4.23
C ALA A 35 1.92 -7.95 -5.02
N LEU A 36 1.25 -6.82 -4.76
CA LEU A 36 -0.08 -6.51 -5.29
C LEU A 36 -0.05 -5.58 -6.51
N MET A 37 1.05 -4.89 -6.80
CA MET A 37 1.22 -4.08 -8.01
C MET A 37 1.14 -4.87 -9.33
N LYS A 38 1.11 -6.21 -9.27
CA LYS A 38 0.91 -7.09 -10.43
C LYS A 38 -0.56 -7.28 -10.79
N SER A 39 -1.49 -6.88 -9.92
CA SER A 39 -2.92 -7.02 -10.11
C SER A 39 -3.53 -5.79 -10.79
N GLU A 40 -4.66 -5.95 -11.49
CA GLU A 40 -5.47 -4.85 -12.03
C GLU A 40 -6.22 -4.08 -10.93
N GLU A 41 -5.49 -3.57 -9.94
CA GLU A 41 -6.02 -2.95 -8.74
C GLU A 41 -5.41 -1.55 -8.53
N ARG A 42 -6.24 -0.62 -8.09
CA ARG A 42 -5.83 0.68 -7.58
C ARG A 42 -5.34 0.52 -6.15
N VAL A 43 -4.10 0.94 -5.91
CA VAL A 43 -3.50 0.95 -4.57
C VAL A 43 -3.49 2.38 -4.03
N THR A 44 -4.01 2.56 -2.83
CA THR A 44 -3.87 3.81 -2.06
C THR A 44 -3.12 3.53 -0.77
N ILE A 45 -2.17 4.41 -0.44
CA ILE A 45 -1.27 4.23 0.69
C ILE A 45 -1.37 5.49 1.55
N SER A 46 -1.41 5.30 2.86
CA SER A 46 -1.29 6.39 3.83
C SER A 46 -0.43 5.97 5.01
N GLU A 47 0.29 6.93 5.58
CA GLU A 47 1.06 6.76 6.82
C GLU A 47 0.45 7.69 7.86
N ASP A 48 0.00 7.14 8.99
CA ASP A 48 -0.62 7.91 10.08
C ASP A 48 -1.74 8.87 9.57
N GLY A 49 -2.46 8.46 8.52
CA GLY A 49 -3.54 9.23 7.89
C GLY A 49 -3.11 10.23 6.81
N GLN A 50 -1.81 10.44 6.58
CA GLN A 50 -1.30 11.24 5.47
C GLN A 50 -1.16 10.37 4.21
N PRO A 51 -1.78 10.75 3.07
CA PRO A 51 -1.65 10.01 1.83
C PRO A 51 -0.20 10.05 1.35
N MET A 52 0.27 8.93 0.80
CA MET A 52 1.59 8.83 0.21
C MET A 52 1.55 8.03 -1.09
N THR A 53 2.51 8.31 -1.96
CA THR A 53 2.73 7.59 -3.20
C THR A 53 3.52 6.30 -2.97
N TRP A 54 3.43 5.38 -3.92
CA TRP A 54 4.23 4.16 -3.90
C TRP A 54 5.74 4.44 -3.99
N GLN A 55 6.15 5.54 -4.63
CA GLN A 55 7.55 5.96 -4.73
C GLN A 55 8.09 6.38 -3.36
N GLU A 56 7.33 7.21 -2.63
CA GLU A 56 7.70 7.61 -1.27
C GLU A 56 7.78 6.41 -0.32
N LEU A 57 6.87 5.45 -0.45
CA LEU A 57 6.90 4.22 0.34
C LEU A 57 8.17 3.41 0.03
N ARG A 58 8.52 3.26 -1.25
CA ARG A 58 9.73 2.57 -1.69
C ARG A 58 10.99 3.23 -1.15
N ASP A 59 11.05 4.56 -1.23
CA ASP A 59 12.21 5.32 -0.77
C ASP A 59 12.37 5.21 0.74
N ARG A 60 11.27 5.23 1.51
CA ARG A 60 11.31 4.97 2.97
C ARG A 60 11.70 3.54 3.32
N ALA A 61 11.18 2.55 2.59
CA ALA A 61 11.53 1.15 2.80
C ALA A 61 13.02 0.89 2.55
N ARG A 62 13.63 1.62 1.61
CA ARG A 62 15.07 1.59 1.31
C ARG A 62 15.90 2.44 2.27
N GLY A 63 15.37 3.59 2.69
CA GLY A 63 16.05 4.54 3.59
C GLY A 63 16.01 4.16 5.07
N SER A 64 15.07 3.31 5.50
CA SER A 64 14.99 2.78 6.89
C SER A 64 16.07 1.73 7.20
N ALA A 65 17.04 1.51 6.31
CA ALA A 65 18.16 0.59 6.51
C ALA A 65 19.42 1.26 7.09
N ASN A 66 19.31 2.49 7.62
CA ASN A 66 20.40 3.19 8.32
C ASN A 66 20.20 3.17 9.84
#